data_AF-A0A7J9GGZ4-F1
#
_entry.id   AF-A0A7J9GGZ4-F1
#
_cell.length_a   1.000
_cell.length_b   1.000
_cell.length_c   1.000
_cell.angle_alpha   90.00
_cell.angle_beta   90.00
_cell.angle_gamma   90.00
#
_symmetry.space_group_name_H-M   'P 1'
#
loop_
_entity.id
_entity.type
_entity.pdbx_description
1 polymer ?
#
loop_
_entity_poly.entity_id
_entity_poly.type
_entity_poly.pdbx_seq_one_letter_code
_entity_poly.pdbx_strand_id
1 'polypeptide(L)'
;MQYLKNHRPPLALSWCSGAHVLEFLRYLDRFGKTKVHTPICPFYGYPNPPAPCPCPFRQAWGSLDALIGRLRAAFEENGGKPEANPFGTRAVRLYLREVRDLQSKARGISYEKKKRKRPSSAHQQTPSLPLPPPRPPPPGAC
;
A
#
# COMPACT_ATOMS: atom_id res chain seq x y z
N MET A 1 -4.29 5.07 -22.87
CA MET A 1 -2.98 4.43 -22.57
C MET A 1 -1.92 4.93 -23.55
N GLN A 2 -1.10 5.91 -23.15
CA GLN A 2 -0.08 6.55 -24.00
C GLN A 2 1.17 5.67 -24.22
N TYR A 3 1.49 4.79 -23.26
CA TYR A 3 2.69 3.93 -23.25
C TYR A 3 2.80 3.01 -24.48
N LEU A 4 1.69 2.37 -24.87
CA LEU A 4 1.65 1.50 -26.06
C LEU A 4 1.81 2.27 -27.38
N LYS A 5 1.44 3.56 -27.41
CA LYS A 5 1.51 4.39 -28.63
C LYS A 5 2.91 4.94 -28.90
N ASN A 6 3.77 4.99 -27.89
CA ASN A 6 5.13 5.55 -28.00
C ASN A 6 6.22 4.51 -28.29
N HIS A 7 5.89 3.21 -28.33
CA HIS A 7 6.84 2.17 -28.72
C HIS A 7 6.86 2.01 -30.24
N ARG A 8 8.07 2.10 -30.81
CA ARG A 8 8.35 1.74 -32.21
C ARG A 8 9.39 0.61 -32.20
N PRO A 9 9.05 -0.61 -32.66
CA PRO A 9 7.77 -1.04 -33.23
C PRO A 9 6.63 -1.18 -32.18
N PRO A 10 5.35 -1.17 -32.60
CA PRO A 10 4.22 -1.39 -31.70
C PRO A 10 4.38 -2.74 -31.01
N LEU A 11 4.32 -2.74 -29.67
CA LEU A 11 4.42 -3.95 -28.86
C LEU A 11 3.22 -4.87 -29.15
N ALA A 12 3.43 -5.88 -30.00
CA ALA A 12 2.51 -7.00 -30.10
C ALA A 12 2.60 -7.83 -28.81
N LEU A 13 1.44 -8.21 -28.23
CA LEU A 13 1.35 -9.02 -27.00
C LEU A 13 2.16 -10.33 -27.07
N SER A 14 2.46 -10.81 -28.28
CA SER A 14 3.29 -12.00 -28.54
C SER A 14 4.76 -11.87 -28.12
N TRP A 15 5.26 -10.66 -27.81
CA TRP A 15 6.67 -10.40 -27.43
C TRP A 15 6.79 -9.80 -26.02
N CYS A 16 5.71 -9.81 -25.23
CA CYS A 16 5.71 -9.32 -23.86
C CYS A 16 6.56 -10.23 -22.96
N SER A 17 7.84 -9.90 -22.83
CA SER A 17 8.73 -10.48 -21.82
C SER A 17 8.59 -9.78 -20.47
N GLY A 18 9.13 -10.38 -19.40
CA GLY A 18 9.17 -9.75 -18.08
C GLY A 18 9.86 -8.37 -18.07
N ALA A 19 10.77 -8.09 -19.01
CA ALA A 19 11.42 -6.79 -19.14
C ALA A 19 10.44 -5.67 -19.53
N HIS A 20 9.53 -5.93 -20.49
CA HIS A 20 8.50 -4.97 -20.89
C HIS A 20 7.51 -4.68 -19.76
N VAL A 21 7.19 -5.70 -18.95
CA VAL A 21 6.36 -5.53 -17.76
C VAL A 21 7.04 -4.59 -16.75
N LEU A 22 8.35 -4.76 -16.52
CA LEU A 22 9.10 -3.89 -15.61
C LEU A 22 9.16 -2.45 -16.10
N GLU A 23 9.38 -2.23 -17.39
CA GLU A 23 9.39 -0.90 -17.98
C GLU A 23 8.02 -0.22 -17.86
N PHE A 24 6.94 -0.96 -18.12
CA PHE A 24 5.58 -0.48 -17.92
C PHE A 24 5.32 -0.10 -16.46
N LEU A 25 5.75 -0.91 -15.49
CA LEU A 25 5.61 -0.60 -14.07
C LEU A 25 6.40 0.66 -13.67
N ARG A 26 7.62 0.84 -14.19
CA ARG A 26 8.42 2.05 -13.96
C ARG A 26 7.79 3.29 -14.60
N TYR A 27 7.19 3.14 -15.79
CA TYR A 27 6.44 4.20 -16.43
C TYR A 27 5.25 4.64 -15.59
N LEU A 28 4.47 3.68 -15.07
CA LEU A 28 3.32 3.93 -14.21
C LEU A 28 3.72 4.60 -12.89
N ASP A 29 4.87 4.23 -12.35
CA ASP A 29 5.36 4.77 -11.08
C ASP A 29 5.48 6.30 -11.10
N ARG A 30 5.73 6.91 -12.27
CA ARG A 30 5.89 8.37 -12.43
C ARG A 30 4.61 9.18 -12.21
N PHE A 31 3.44 8.54 -12.32
CA PHE A 31 2.13 9.19 -12.22
C PHE A 31 1.43 8.93 -10.89
N GLY A 32 2.13 8.33 -9.94
CA GLY A 32 1.54 8.03 -8.66
C GLY A 32 1.35 9.27 -7.77
N LYS A 33 0.59 9.07 -6.70
CA LYS A 33 0.22 10.12 -5.73
C LYS A 33 0.88 9.96 -4.36
N THR A 34 1.72 8.94 -4.20
CA THR A 34 2.36 8.65 -2.91
C THR A 34 3.71 9.35 -2.82
N LYS A 35 3.92 10.18 -1.79
CA LYS A 35 5.23 10.79 -1.55
C LYS A 35 6.23 9.70 -1.13
N VAL A 36 7.35 9.59 -1.84
CA VAL A 36 8.42 8.64 -1.51
C VAL A 36 9.71 9.41 -1.26
N HIS A 37 10.13 9.46 0.00
CA HIS A 37 11.30 10.21 0.42
C HIS A 37 12.60 9.56 -0.08
N THR A 38 13.53 10.38 -0.59
CA THR A 38 14.87 9.91 -0.95
C THR A 38 15.71 9.68 0.32
N PRO A 39 16.73 8.81 0.32
CA PRO A 39 17.53 8.52 1.52
C PRO A 39 18.19 9.75 2.15
N ILE A 40 18.47 10.79 1.37
CA ILE A 40 19.05 12.06 1.83
C ILE A 40 18.00 13.06 2.35
N CYS A 41 16.71 12.73 2.28
CA CYS A 41 15.64 13.60 2.73
C CYS A 41 15.56 13.57 4.26
N PRO A 42 15.43 14.72 4.95
CA PRO A 42 15.30 14.77 6.41
C PRO A 42 14.03 14.07 6.92
N PHE A 43 13.05 13.80 6.05
CA PHE A 43 11.83 13.08 6.39
C PHE A 43 11.87 11.59 6.00
N TYR A 44 13.01 11.07 5.56
CA TYR A 44 13.14 9.64 5.27
C TYR A 44 12.83 8.81 6.52
N GLY A 45 11.89 7.87 6.41
CA GLY A 45 11.46 7.06 7.55
C GLY A 45 10.44 7.73 8.47
N TYR A 46 9.94 8.92 8.12
CA TYR A 46 8.98 9.64 8.94
C TYR A 46 7.55 9.53 8.36
N PRO A 47 6.60 8.85 9.04
CA PRO A 47 5.27 8.56 8.47
C PRO A 47 4.36 9.79 8.37
N ASN A 48 4.55 10.80 9.21
CA ASN A 48 3.78 12.03 9.18
C ASN A 48 4.71 13.26 9.21
N PRO A 49 5.33 13.63 8.08
CA PRO A 49 6.32 14.70 8.04
C PRO A 49 5.70 16.06 8.42
N PRO A 50 6.36 16.87 9.28
CA PRO A 50 5.83 18.14 9.76
C PRO A 50 5.85 19.26 8.71
N ALA A 51 6.57 19.07 7.60
CA ALA A 51 6.71 20.05 6.53
C ALA A 51 6.82 19.35 5.15
N PRO A 52 6.53 20.07 4.04
CA PRO A 52 6.68 19.52 2.69
C PRO A 52 8.16 19.33 2.30
N CYS A 53 8.42 18.46 1.32
CA CYS A 53 9.75 18.24 0.74
C CYS A 53 9.70 18.08 -0.79
N PRO A 54 10.84 18.23 -1.51
CA PRO A 54 10.88 18.11 -2.96
C PRO A 54 10.90 16.67 -3.47
N CYS A 55 10.73 15.66 -2.61
CA CYS A 55 10.78 14.25 -3.02
C CYS A 55 9.70 13.91 -4.07
N PRO A 56 9.96 12.96 -4.98
CA PRO A 56 9.01 12.63 -6.04
C PRO A 56 7.74 11.97 -5.47
N PHE A 57 6.65 12.10 -6.23
CA PHE A 57 5.49 11.24 -6.06
C PHE A 57 5.65 9.98 -6.91
N ARG A 58 5.28 8.85 -6.34
CA ARG A 58 5.39 7.53 -6.93
C ARG A 58 4.11 6.73 -6.71
N GLN A 59 3.92 5.66 -7.48
CA GLN A 59 2.76 4.81 -7.34
C GLN A 59 2.90 3.99 -6.06
N ALA A 60 1.83 3.89 -5.26
CA ALA A 60 1.89 3.05 -4.07
C ALA A 60 2.22 1.61 -4.47
N TRP A 61 3.17 0.98 -3.77
CA TRP A 61 3.59 -0.39 -4.09
C TRP A 61 2.41 -1.36 -4.12
N GLY A 62 1.45 -1.21 -3.20
CA GLY A 62 0.24 -2.04 -3.15
C GLY A 62 -0.65 -1.89 -4.39
N SER A 63 -0.67 -0.72 -5.03
CA SER A 63 -1.40 -0.51 -6.28
C SER A 63 -0.70 -1.15 -7.47
N LEU A 64 0.64 -1.17 -7.51
CA LEU A 64 1.41 -1.89 -8.52
C LEU A 64 1.23 -3.41 -8.37
N ASP A 65 1.29 -3.91 -7.13
CA ASP A 65 1.08 -5.32 -6.82
C ASP A 65 -0.33 -5.80 -7.21
N ALA A 66 -1.36 -5.04 -6.84
CA ALA A 66 -2.74 -5.35 -7.20
C ALA A 66 -2.96 -5.33 -8.73
N LEU A 67 -2.31 -4.41 -9.45
CA LEU A 67 -2.37 -4.38 -10.91
C LEU A 67 -1.75 -5.65 -11.51
N ILE A 68 -0.56 -6.03 -11.07
CA ILE A 68 0.11 -7.26 -11.53
C ILE A 68 -0.71 -8.51 -11.18
N GLY A 69 -1.31 -8.56 -10.00
CA GLY A 69 -2.21 -9.64 -9.60
C GLY A 69 -3.38 -9.79 -10.56
N ARG A 70 -4.06 -8.69 -10.92
CA ARG A 70 -5.16 -8.71 -11.91
C ARG A 70 -4.69 -9.11 -13.31
N LEU A 71 -3.53 -8.62 -13.76
CA LEU A 71 -2.99 -8.96 -15.08
C LEU A 71 -2.57 -10.44 -15.17
N ARG A 72 -2.06 -11.02 -14.09
CA ARG A 72 -1.79 -12.46 -14.03
C ARG A 72 -3.07 -13.28 -14.18
N ALA A 73 -4.08 -12.95 -13.38
CA ALA A 73 -5.37 -13.64 -13.42
C ALA A 73 -6.02 -13.52 -14.80
N ALA A 74 -6.03 -12.32 -15.39
CA ALA A 74 -6.56 -12.11 -16.73
C ALA A 74 -5.79 -12.95 -17.78
N PHE A 75 -4.46 -13.06 -17.69
CA PHE A 75 -3.69 -13.88 -18.62
C PHE A 75 -4.08 -15.37 -18.56
N GLU A 76 -4.27 -15.90 -17.34
CA GLU A 76 -4.68 -17.29 -17.12
C GLU A 76 -6.12 -17.55 -17.59
N GLU A 77 -7.04 -16.61 -17.34
CA GLU A 77 -8.42 -16.68 -17.80
C GLU A 77 -8.53 -16.65 -19.33
N ASN A 78 -7.58 -16.02 -20.02
CA ASN A 78 -7.48 -16.04 -21.48
C ASN A 78 -6.76 -17.29 -22.04
N GLY A 79 -6.62 -18.36 -21.23
CA GLY A 79 -6.00 -19.62 -21.63
C GLY A 79 -4.47 -19.63 -21.56
N GLY A 80 -3.87 -18.62 -20.95
CA GLY A 80 -2.43 -18.52 -20.77
C GLY A 80 -1.92 -19.48 -19.68
N LYS A 81 -0.84 -20.20 -19.97
CA LYS A 81 -0.21 -21.09 -18.98
C LYS A 81 0.58 -20.29 -17.93
N PRO A 82 0.51 -20.65 -16.64
CA PRO A 82 1.19 -19.90 -15.57
C PRO A 82 2.71 -19.86 -15.73
N GLU A 83 3.33 -20.87 -16.35
CA GLU A 83 4.78 -20.92 -16.60
C GLU A 83 5.23 -19.92 -17.67
N ALA A 84 4.35 -19.63 -18.64
CA ALA A 84 4.59 -18.68 -19.72
C ALA A 84 4.17 -17.24 -19.35
N ASN A 85 3.65 -17.03 -18.14
CA ASN A 85 3.06 -15.76 -17.74
C ASN A 85 4.14 -14.68 -17.52
N PRO A 86 4.17 -13.61 -18.33
CA PRO A 86 5.21 -12.58 -18.24
C PRO A 86 5.11 -11.74 -16.97
N PHE A 87 3.89 -11.59 -16.44
CA PHE A 87 3.63 -10.93 -15.16
C PHE A 87 4.07 -11.80 -13.99
N GLY A 88 4.09 -13.12 -14.17
CA GLY A 88 4.53 -14.13 -13.21
C GLY A 88 6.04 -14.27 -13.04
N THR A 89 6.84 -13.62 -13.89
CA THR A 89 8.30 -13.84 -13.92
C THR A 89 9.02 -13.48 -12.62
N ARG A 90 10.16 -14.15 -12.36
CA ARG A 90 11.01 -13.89 -11.18
C ARG A 90 11.43 -12.43 -11.08
N ALA A 91 11.80 -11.82 -12.21
CA ALA A 91 12.22 -10.42 -12.27
C ALA A 91 11.12 -9.46 -11.80
N VAL A 92 9.86 -9.67 -12.23
CA VAL A 92 8.71 -8.86 -11.78
C VAL A 92 8.46 -9.02 -10.29
N ARG A 93 8.54 -10.25 -9.76
CA ARG A 93 8.38 -10.52 -8.32
C ARG A 93 9.45 -9.83 -7.47
N LEU A 94 10.71 -9.87 -7.92
CA LEU A 94 11.82 -9.21 -7.21
C LEU A 94 11.67 -7.69 -7.22
N TYR A 95 11.29 -7.11 -8.36
CA TYR A 95 11.04 -5.68 -8.47
C TYR A 95 9.93 -5.20 -7.52
N LEU A 96 8.79 -5.90 -7.46
CA LEU A 96 7.71 -5.54 -6.54
C LEU A 96 8.14 -5.61 -5.06
N ARG A 97 8.98 -6.59 -4.71
CA ARG A 97 9.57 -6.71 -3.37
C ARG A 97 10.48 -5.52 -3.06
N GLU A 98 11.40 -5.18 -3.96
CA GLU A 98 12.29 -4.02 -3.79
C GLU A 98 11.50 -2.72 -3.66
N VAL A 99 10.50 -2.50 -4.50
CA VAL A 99 9.65 -1.30 -4.43
C VAL A 99 8.92 -1.22 -3.09
N ARG A 100 8.38 -2.34 -2.59
CA ARG A 100 7.76 -2.41 -1.26
C ARG A 100 8.77 -2.02 -0.17
N ASP A 101 9.96 -2.60 -0.17
CA ASP A 101 10.97 -2.34 0.86
C ASP A 101 11.46 -0.88 0.82
N LEU A 102 11.72 -0.35 -0.38
CA LEU A 102 12.11 1.05 -0.58
C LEU A 102 11.02 2.00 -0.07
N GLN A 103 9.76 1.77 -0.41
CA GLN A 103 8.66 2.63 0.03
C GLN A 103 8.39 2.51 1.53
N SER A 104 8.47 1.30 2.10
CA SER A 104 8.30 1.08 3.54
C SER A 104 9.36 1.83 4.34
N LYS A 105 10.63 1.72 3.96
CA LYS A 105 11.73 2.46 4.60
C LYS A 105 11.57 3.96 4.41
N ALA A 106 11.33 4.41 3.17
CA ALA A 106 11.21 5.83 2.86
C ALA A 106 10.08 6.53 3.61
N ARG A 107 8.95 5.84 3.82
CA ARG A 107 7.76 6.39 4.46
C ARG A 107 7.68 6.09 5.95
N GLY A 108 8.62 5.33 6.52
CA GLY A 108 8.57 4.94 7.93
C GLY A 108 7.41 4.00 8.27
N ILE A 109 6.88 3.28 7.27
CA ILE A 109 5.76 2.35 7.46
C ILE A 109 6.35 0.94 7.51
N SER A 110 6.55 0.41 8.72
CA SER A 110 6.83 -1.02 8.89
C SER A 110 5.56 -1.82 8.63
N TYR A 111 5.65 -2.83 7.75
CA TYR A 111 4.60 -3.83 7.55
C TYR A 111 4.74 -4.99 8.55
N GLU A 112 5.52 -4.84 9.63
CA GLU A 112 5.33 -5.71 10.79
C GLU A 112 3.85 -5.63 11.14
N LYS A 113 3.19 -6.78 11.07
CA LYS A 113 1.77 -7.00 11.32
C LYS A 113 1.28 -5.92 12.29
N LYS A 114 0.27 -5.15 11.88
CA LYS A 114 -0.67 -4.54 12.82
C LYS A 114 -1.37 -5.69 13.55
N LYS A 115 -0.61 -6.40 14.39
CA LYS A 115 -1.07 -7.33 15.40
C LYS A 115 -1.82 -6.42 16.35
N ARG A 116 -3.13 -6.38 16.14
CA ARG A 116 -4.13 -5.96 17.12
C ARG A 116 -4.03 -4.49 17.52
N LYS A 117 -4.86 -3.67 16.88
CA LYS A 117 -5.92 -2.96 17.59
C LYS A 117 -7.13 -2.95 16.67
N ARG A 118 -8.01 -3.94 16.87
CA ARG A 118 -9.47 -3.72 16.71
C ARG A 118 -9.75 -2.36 17.36
N PRO A 119 -10.59 -1.48 16.79
CA PRO A 119 -11.29 -0.54 17.64
C PRO A 119 -12.15 -1.42 18.57
N SER A 120 -11.65 -1.72 19.77
CA SER A 120 -12.56 -1.86 20.90
C SER A 120 -13.31 -0.54 20.92
N SER A 121 -14.63 -0.62 20.81
CA SER A 121 -15.56 0.48 20.96
C SER A 121 -15.00 1.49 21.95
N ALA A 122 -14.72 2.70 21.48
CA ALA A 122 -14.53 3.83 22.38
C ALA A 122 -15.89 4.11 23.01
N HIS A 123 -16.24 3.32 24.03
CA HIS A 123 -17.16 3.77 25.05
C HIS A 123 -16.43 4.90 25.76
N GLN A 124 -16.99 6.10 25.64
CA GLN A 124 -16.57 7.29 26.37
C GLN A 124 -16.51 6.93 27.86
N GLN A 125 -15.29 6.77 28.41
CA GLN A 125 -15.09 6.82 29.85
C GLN A 125 -14.92 8.28 30.24
N THR A 126 -16.05 8.88 30.60
CA THR A 126 -16.11 9.99 31.56
C THR A 126 -15.39 9.58 32.85
N PRO A 127 -14.58 10.45 33.48
CA PRO A 127 -13.99 10.14 34.78
C PRO A 127 -15.12 10.03 35.82
N SER A 128 -15.36 8.81 36.30
CA SER A 128 -16.31 8.53 37.38
C SER A 128 -15.74 9.01 38.71
N LEU A 129 -16.31 10.09 39.24
CA LEU A 129 -16.19 10.51 40.64
C LEU A 129 -16.67 9.38 41.58
N PRO A 130 -16.06 9.17 42.75
CA PRO A 130 -16.51 8.16 43.70
C PRO A 130 -17.95 8.47 44.19
N LEU A 131 -18.81 7.45 44.17
CA LEU A 131 -20.20 7.56 44.63
C LEU A 131 -20.27 7.87 46.13
N PRO A 132 -21.20 8.74 46.58
CA PRO A 132 -21.50 8.91 48.00
C PRO A 132 -22.23 7.67 48.57
N PRO A 133 -22.14 7.43 49.89
CA PRO A 133 -22.75 6.27 50.53
C PRO A 133 -24.30 6.32 50.47
N PRO A 134 -24.97 5.15 50.54
CA PRO A 134 -26.42 5.06 50.47
C PRO A 134 -27.10 5.74 51.67
N ARG A 135 -28.17 6.48 51.39
CA ARG A 135 -29.03 7.11 52.41
C ARG A 135 -29.87 6.05 53.14
N PRO A 136 -30.17 6.25 54.43
CA PRO A 136 -31.06 5.36 55.18
C PRO A 136 -32.51 5.44 54.64
N PRO A 137 -33.29 4.36 54.81
CA PRO A 137 -34.69 4.33 54.39
C PRO A 137 -35.55 5.29 55.24
N PRO A 138 -36.61 5.89 54.66
CA PRO A 138 -37.53 6.72 55.41
C PRO A 138 -38.35 5.90 56.42
N PRO A 139 -38.71 6.48 57.57
CA PRO A 139 -39.57 5.82 58.55
C PRO A 139 -40.95 5.56 57.95
N GLY A 140 -41.48 4.37 58.24
CA GLY A 140 -42.71 3.84 57.68
C GLY A 140 -43.92 4.74 57.85
N ALA A 141 -44.87 4.57 56.93
CA ALA A 141 -46.24 5.01 57.09
C ALA A 141 -47.13 3.75 57.12
N CYS A 142 -47.86 3.62 58.23
CA CYS A 142 -48.99 2.76 58.59
C CYS A 142 -49.41 1.62 57.66
#